data_AF-A0A7R9SU17-F1
#
_entry.id   AF-A0A7R9SU17-F1
#
_cell.length_a   1.000
_cell.length_b   1.000
_cell.length_c   1.000
_cell.angle_alpha   90.00
_cell.angle_beta   90.00
_cell.angle_gamma   90.00
#
_symmetry.space_group_name_H-M   'P 1'
#
loop_
_entity.id
_entity.type
_entity.pdbx_description
1 polymer ?
#
loop_
_entity_poly.entity_id
_entity_poly.type
_entity_poly.pdbx_seq_one_letter_code
_entity_poly.pdbx_strand_id
1 'polypeptide(L)'
;GLILLNETQKGKKQNNSLQPANTEAFLQILKLHPEILQQMLANVLNIIMFEDCRNQWSMSRPLLGLILLNEEYFNQLRENIIRSQPPDKQALMSQWFRNLMDGIEWNLLTKNRDK
;
A
#
# COMPACT_ATOMS: atom_id res chain seq x y z
N GLY A 1 53.73 31.57 9.75
CA GLY A 1 52.38 31.78 9.22
C GLY A 1 51.54 30.57 9.56
N LEU A 2 50.82 30.63 10.67
CA LEU A 2 49.78 29.68 11.05
C LEU A 2 48.46 30.35 10.70
N ILE A 3 47.86 29.98 9.56
CA ILE A 3 46.47 30.32 9.27
C ILE A 3 45.63 29.08 9.53
N LEU A 4 44.70 29.31 10.43
CA LEU A 4 43.72 28.42 11.03
C LEU A 4 42.73 27.87 9.99
N LEU A 5 42.32 26.62 10.27
CA LEU A 5 40.95 26.10 10.17
C LEU A 5 40.18 26.37 8.87
N ASN A 6 40.08 25.33 8.05
CA ASN A 6 38.86 25.10 7.28
C ASN A 6 38.38 23.67 7.52
N GLU A 7 37.74 23.49 8.68
CA GLU A 7 36.78 22.41 8.89
C GLU A 7 35.57 22.67 7.98
N THR A 8 35.46 21.90 6.91
CA THR A 8 34.16 21.65 6.26
C THR A 8 33.89 20.16 6.33
N GLN A 9 33.36 19.73 7.48
CA GLN A 9 32.66 18.46 7.63
C GLN A 9 31.42 18.50 6.72
N LYS A 10 31.60 18.12 5.44
CA LYS A 10 30.49 17.90 4.51
C LYS A 10 29.84 16.59 4.93
N GLY A 11 28.75 16.70 5.69
CA GLY A 11 27.93 15.57 6.14
C GLY A 11 27.68 14.59 5.00
N LYS A 12 28.12 13.35 5.20
CA LYS A 12 27.81 12.22 4.30
C LYS A 12 26.30 12.07 4.29
N LYS A 13 25.66 12.47 3.19
CA LYS A 13 24.29 12.05 2.86
C LYS A 13 24.32 10.53 2.81
N GLN A 14 23.75 9.88 3.83
CA GLN A 14 23.59 8.44 3.90
C GLN A 14 22.62 8.05 2.78
N ASN A 15 23.18 7.68 1.62
CA ASN A 15 22.43 7.04 0.55
C ASN A 15 21.99 5.69 1.11
N ASN A 16 20.74 5.60 1.57
CA ASN A 16 20.10 4.32 1.90
C ASN A 16 19.83 3.59 0.57
N SER A 17 20.89 3.08 -0.08
CA SER A 17 20.74 2.04 -1.08
C SER A 17 20.20 0.82 -0.37
N LEU A 18 18.93 0.46 -0.61
CA LEU A 18 18.38 -0.82 -0.18
C LEU A 18 19.34 -1.90 -0.67
N GLN A 19 20.00 -2.59 0.26
CA GLN A 19 20.94 -3.63 -0.11
C GLN A 19 20.17 -4.76 -0.80
N PRO A 20 20.61 -5.25 -1.97
CA PRO A 20 19.89 -6.26 -2.73
C PRO A 20 19.65 -7.55 -1.94
N ALA A 21 20.54 -7.91 -1.01
CA ALA A 21 20.39 -9.05 -0.11
C ALA A 21 19.12 -8.97 0.77
N ASN A 22 18.76 -7.77 1.23
CA ASN A 22 17.56 -7.58 2.06
C ASN A 22 16.27 -7.67 1.23
N THR A 23 16.34 -7.32 -0.06
CA THR A 23 15.19 -7.41 -0.98
C THR A 23 14.90 -8.88 -1.29
N GLU A 24 15.92 -9.68 -1.59
CA GLU A 24 15.78 -11.11 -1.85
C GLU A 24 15.24 -11.88 -0.63
N ALA A 25 15.74 -11.57 0.57
CA ALA A 25 15.24 -12.17 1.81
C ALA A 25 13.76 -11.84 2.04
N PHE A 26 13.35 -10.59 1.81
CA PHE A 26 11.96 -10.18 1.92
C PHE A 26 11.07 -10.90 0.90
N LEU A 27 11.51 -11.01 -0.35
CA LEU A 27 10.78 -11.74 -1.39
C LEU A 27 10.62 -13.24 -1.04
N GLN A 28 11.63 -13.86 -0.42
CA GLN A 28 11.52 -15.24 0.06
C GLN A 28 10.49 -15.38 1.17
N ILE A 29 10.48 -14.44 2.13
CA ILE A 29 9.47 -14.43 3.20
C ILE A 29 8.06 -14.27 2.63
N LEU A 30 7.86 -13.35 1.68
CA LEU A 30 6.56 -13.16 1.03
C LEU A 30 6.10 -14.40 0.23
N LYS A 31 7.03 -15.15 -0.37
CA LYS A 31 6.74 -16.42 -1.04
C LYS A 31 6.34 -17.52 -0.06
N LEU A 32 7.01 -17.57 1.10
CA LEU A 32 6.76 -18.58 2.12
C LEU A 32 5.48 -18.28 2.92
N HIS A 33 5.16 -17.00 3.08
CA HIS A 33 4.06 -16.49 3.90
C HIS A 33 3.20 -15.48 3.12
N PRO A 34 2.42 -15.92 2.12
CA PRO A 34 1.53 -15.05 1.35
C PRO A 34 0.45 -14.37 2.22
N GLU A 35 0.14 -14.93 3.40
CA GLU A 35 -0.79 -14.35 4.37
C GLU A 35 -0.35 -12.95 4.86
N ILE A 36 0.94 -12.61 4.77
CA ILE A 36 1.45 -11.30 5.18
C ILE A 36 0.86 -10.21 4.30
N LEU A 37 0.85 -10.41 2.97
CA LEU A 37 0.28 -9.42 2.05
C LEU A 37 -1.24 -9.31 2.22
N GLN A 38 -1.90 -10.42 2.49
CA GLN A 38 -3.33 -10.46 2.78
C GLN A 38 -3.68 -9.65 4.04
N GLN A 39 -2.91 -9.82 5.11
CA GLN A 39 -3.08 -9.04 6.34
C GLN A 39 -2.79 -7.56 6.13
N MET A 40 -1.74 -7.22 5.37
CA MET A 40 -1.44 -5.84 5.00
C MET A 40 -2.60 -5.21 4.23
N LEU A 41 -3.17 -5.91 3.25
CA LEU A 41 -4.32 -5.42 2.48
C LEU A 41 -5.54 -5.18 3.39
N ALA A 42 -5.87 -6.15 4.24
CA ALA A 42 -6.99 -6.04 5.16
C ALA A 42 -6.82 -4.88 6.15
N ASN A 43 -5.62 -4.71 6.71
CA ASN A 43 -5.33 -3.64 7.65
C ASN A 43 -5.41 -2.26 6.99
N VAL A 44 -4.81 -2.09 5.81
CA VAL A 44 -4.88 -0.81 5.09
C VAL A 44 -6.32 -0.46 4.72
N LEU A 45 -7.10 -1.45 4.25
CA LEU A 45 -8.50 -1.24 3.92
C LEU A 45 -9.33 -0.88 5.16
N ASN A 46 -9.11 -1.54 6.29
CA ASN A 46 -9.76 -1.22 7.56
C ASN A 46 -9.42 0.20 8.02
N ILE A 47 -8.16 0.62 7.95
CA ILE A 47 -7.74 1.98 8.29
C ILE A 47 -8.50 3.00 7.40
N ILE A 48 -8.58 2.76 6.10
CA ILE A 48 -9.29 3.64 5.16
C ILE A 48 -10.79 3.68 5.43
N MET A 49 -11.40 2.56 5.83
CA MET A 49 -12.84 2.48 6.07
C MET A 49 -13.26 3.05 7.43
N PHE A 50 -12.42 2.97 8.45
CA PHE A 50 -12.80 3.24 9.84
C PHE A 50 -12.06 4.42 10.49
N GLU A 51 -10.92 4.88 9.94
CA GLU A 51 -10.18 6.01 10.50
C GLU A 51 -10.33 7.27 9.64
N ASP A 52 -10.44 8.44 10.31
CA ASP A 52 -10.32 9.76 9.68
C ASP A 52 -8.88 10.01 9.21
N CYS A 53 -8.52 9.38 8.08
CA CYS A 53 -7.19 9.51 7.50
C CYS A 53 -6.94 10.94 7.04
N ARG A 54 -6.09 11.70 7.73
CA ARG A 54 -5.66 13.05 7.28
C ARG A 54 -4.85 13.02 5.97
N ASN A 55 -4.35 11.83 5.58
CA ASN A 55 -3.47 11.58 4.44
C ASN A 55 -4.09 10.57 3.44
N GLN A 56 -5.36 10.73 3.05
CA GLN A 56 -6.05 9.83 2.10
C GLN A 56 -5.26 9.57 0.81
N TRP A 57 -4.61 10.62 0.28
CA TRP A 57 -3.76 10.56 -0.92
C TRP A 57 -2.55 9.61 -0.75
N SER A 58 -2.00 9.54 0.46
CA SER A 58 -0.85 8.69 0.75
C SER A 58 -1.22 7.22 0.87
N MET A 59 -2.45 6.93 1.30
CA MET A 59 -2.95 5.56 1.56
C MET A 59 -3.57 4.89 0.32
N SER A 60 -4.01 5.66 -0.68
CA SER A 60 -4.47 5.10 -1.97
C SER A 60 -3.38 4.28 -2.66
N ARG A 61 -2.13 4.80 -2.68
CA ARG A 61 -1.00 4.15 -3.36
C ARG A 61 -0.62 2.78 -2.79
N PRO A 62 -0.46 2.59 -1.46
CA PRO A 62 -0.20 1.27 -0.88
C PRO A 62 -1.43 0.36 -0.98
N LEU A 63 -2.66 0.87 -0.84
CA LEU A 63 -3.87 0.06 -1.01
C LEU A 63 -3.92 -0.54 -2.42
N LEU A 64 -3.78 0.30 -3.46
CA LEU A 64 -3.80 -0.15 -4.84
C LEU A 64 -2.69 -1.18 -5.14
N GLY A 65 -1.47 -0.92 -4.67
CA GLY A 65 -0.37 -1.88 -4.83
C GLY A 65 -0.70 -3.24 -4.23
N LEU A 66 -1.31 -3.26 -3.04
CA LEU A 66 -1.71 -4.49 -2.37
C LEU A 66 -2.88 -5.20 -3.06
N ILE A 67 -3.85 -4.46 -3.60
CA ILE A 67 -4.98 -5.01 -4.39
C ILE A 67 -4.45 -5.69 -5.65
N LEU A 68 -3.59 -5.01 -6.41
CA LEU A 68 -3.04 -5.56 -7.67
C LEU A 68 -2.13 -6.78 -7.42
N LEU A 69 -1.44 -6.82 -6.29
CA LEU A 69 -0.61 -7.97 -5.91
C LEU A 69 -1.43 -9.17 -5.41
N ASN A 70 -2.66 -8.95 -4.92
CA ASN A 70 -3.49 -9.99 -4.29
C ASN A 70 -4.96 -9.89 -4.70
N GLU A 71 -5.22 -9.87 -6.01
CA GLU A 71 -6.56 -9.66 -6.56
C GLU A 71 -7.58 -10.70 -6.06
N GLU A 72 -7.21 -11.98 -6.02
CA GLU A 72 -8.10 -13.04 -5.57
C GLU A 72 -8.54 -12.82 -4.11
N TYR A 73 -7.58 -12.51 -3.23
CA TYR A 73 -7.88 -12.25 -1.83
C TYR A 73 -8.67 -10.95 -1.65
N PHE A 74 -8.38 -9.90 -2.43
CA PHE A 74 -9.17 -8.67 -2.42
C PHE A 74 -10.64 -8.94 -2.75
N ASN A 75 -10.92 -9.75 -3.78
CA ASN A 75 -12.28 -10.11 -4.14
C ASN A 75 -12.99 -10.86 -3.01
N GLN A 76 -12.32 -11.80 -2.35
CA GLN A 76 -12.88 -12.48 -1.17
C GLN A 76 -13.15 -11.51 -0.02
N LEU A 77 -12.19 -10.63 0.29
CA LEU A 77 -12.31 -9.64 1.34
C LEU A 77 -13.47 -8.67 1.08
N ARG A 78 -13.63 -8.20 -0.16
CA ARG A 78 -14.74 -7.34 -0.60
C ARG A 78 -16.08 -7.99 -0.32
N GLU A 79 -16.29 -9.23 -0.78
CA GLU A 79 -17.55 -9.95 -0.58
C GLU A 79 -17.84 -10.17 0.90
N ASN A 80 -16.82 -10.50 1.69
CA ASN A 80 -16.95 -10.66 3.14
C ASN A 80 -17.37 -9.34 3.82
N ILE A 81 -16.78 -8.22 3.44
CA ILE A 81 -17.12 -6.89 3.97
C ILE A 81 -18.54 -6.48 3.56
N ILE A 82 -18.95 -6.74 2.31
CA ILE A 82 -20.31 -6.44 1.86
C ILE A 82 -21.33 -7.27 2.66
N ARG A 83 -21.09 -8.58 2.80
CA ARG A 83 -22.00 -9.48 3.54
C ARG A 83 -22.08 -9.18 5.02
N SER A 84 -21.04 -8.58 5.61
CA SER A 84 -21.05 -8.17 7.01
C SER A 84 -21.82 -6.87 7.25
N GLN A 85 -22.17 -6.12 6.19
CA GLN A 85 -23.02 -4.93 6.32
C GLN A 85 -24.50 -5.29 6.47
N PRO A 86 -25.28 -4.45 7.18
CA PRO A 86 -26.75 -4.51 7.16
C PRO A 86 -27.31 -4.54 5.72
N PRO A 87 -28.41 -5.29 5.44
CA PRO A 87 -28.93 -5.48 4.08
C PRO A 87 -29.16 -4.19 3.28
N ASP A 88 -29.63 -3.15 3.96
CA ASP A 88 -29.86 -1.80 3.41
C ASP A 88 -28.57 -1.08 2.99
N LYS A 89 -27.43 -1.44 3.58
CA LYS A 89 -26.10 -0.85 3.30
C LYS A 89 -25.27 -1.67 2.33
N GLN A 90 -25.62 -2.93 2.06
CA GLN A 90 -24.84 -3.81 1.17
C GLN A 90 -24.74 -3.25 -0.25
N ALA A 91 -25.83 -2.71 -0.78
CA ALA A 91 -25.87 -2.11 -2.12
C ALA A 91 -24.95 -0.88 -2.21
N LEU A 92 -24.97 -0.03 -1.17
CA LEU A 92 -24.10 1.14 -1.07
C LEU A 92 -22.63 0.73 -0.99
N MET A 93 -22.30 -0.23 -0.12
CA MET A 93 -20.94 -0.75 0.04
C MET A 93 -20.42 -1.36 -1.28
N SER A 94 -21.27 -2.12 -1.97
CA SER A 94 -20.95 -2.66 -3.29
C SER A 94 -20.64 -1.55 -4.31
N GLN A 95 -21.40 -0.46 -4.29
CA GLN A 95 -21.14 0.70 -5.16
C GLN A 95 -19.81 1.39 -4.81
N TRP A 96 -19.49 1.51 -3.52
CA TRP A 96 -18.22 2.09 -3.08
C TRP A 96 -17.03 1.29 -3.61
N PHE A 97 -17.07 -0.03 -3.50
CA PHE A 97 -16.01 -0.88 -4.07
C PHE A 97 -15.94 -0.83 -5.60
N ARG A 98 -17.09 -0.68 -6.28
CA ARG A 98 -17.09 -0.44 -7.74
C ARG A 98 -16.40 0.88 -8.08
N ASN A 99 -16.74 1.95 -7.39
CA ASN A 99 -16.12 3.27 -7.59
C ASN A 99 -14.63 3.26 -7.25
N LEU A 100 -14.23 2.53 -6.20
CA LEU A 100 -12.83 2.36 -5.82
C LEU A 100 -12.00 1.73 -6.94
N MET A 101 -12.57 0.80 -7.68
CA MET A 101 -11.91 0.09 -8.78
C MET A 101 -12.19 0.72 -10.15
N ASP A 102 -12.98 1.80 -10.21
CA ASP A 102 -13.40 2.39 -11.47
C ASP A 102 -12.22 3.07 -12.19
N GLY A 103 -12.01 2.68 -13.44
CA GLY A 103 -10.90 3.19 -14.25
C GLY A 103 -9.50 2.83 -13.76
N ILE A 104 -9.37 1.81 -12.90
CA ILE A 104 -8.11 1.16 -12.54
C ILE A 104 -7.82 0.04 -13.55
N GLU A 105 -6.71 0.15 -14.26
CA GLU A 105 -6.23 -0.97 -15.07
C GLU A 105 -5.57 -2.01 -14.17
N TRP A 106 -5.74 -3.30 -14.44
CA TRP A 106 -5.09 -4.40 -13.69
C TRP A 106 -3.59 -4.54 -14.02
N ASN A 107 -2.87 -3.43 -13.99
CA ASN A 107 -1.45 -3.33 -14.28
C ASN A 107 -0.79 -2.32 -13.33
N LEU A 108 0.51 -2.46 -13.08
CA LEU A 108 1.28 -1.55 -12.23
C LEU A 108 1.75 -0.29 -12.99
N LEU A 109 1.12 0.07 -14.11
CA LEU A 109 1.53 1.25 -14.87
C LEU A 109 1.23 2.52 -14.09
N THR A 110 2.09 3.52 -14.25
CA THR A 110 2.08 4.80 -13.52
C THR A 110 0.74 5.56 -13.61
N LYS A 111 -0.13 5.24 -14.58
CA LYS A 111 -1.47 5.84 -14.71
C LYS A 111 -2.44 5.51 -13.58
N ASN A 112 -2.24 4.41 -12.85
CA ASN A 112 -3.13 4.07 -11.74
C ASN A 112 -2.76 4.77 -10.43
N ARG A 113 -1.65 5.52 -10.40
CA ARG A 113 -0.99 5.96 -9.16
C ARG A 113 -1.42 7.35 -8.66
N ASP A 114 -2.22 8.08 -9.44
CA ASP A 114 -2.65 9.47 -9.22
C ASP A 114 -4.18 9.67 -9.32
N LYS A 115 -4.98 8.59 -9.25
CA LYS A 115 -6.44 8.63 -9.21
C LYS A 115 -6.99 8.42 -7.81
#